data_AF-A0A7T0FXP4-F1
#
_entry.id   AF-A0A7T0FXP4-F1
#
_cell.length_a   1.000
_cell.length_b   1.000
_cell.length_c   1.000
_cell.angle_alpha   90.00
_cell.angle_beta   90.00
_cell.angle_gamma   90.00
#
_symmetry.space_group_name_H-M   'P 1'
#
loop_
_entity.id
_entity.type
_entity.pdbx_description
1 polymer ?
#
loop_
_entity_poly.entity_id
_entity_poly.type
_entity_poly.pdbx_seq_one_letter_code
_entity_poly.pdbx_strand_id
1 'polypeptide(L)' 'MHQFDKVELVRLAKSVKSREVLDILCKDIEYLLKKLNLTYRINLLDVADIGFVSFKQFDFEV' A
#
# COMPACT_ATOMS: atom_id res chain seq x y z
N MET A 1 -12.39 16.90 -0.77
CA MET A 1 -11.51 17.59 -1.73
C MET A 1 -11.79 17.00 -3.11
N HIS A 2 -12.09 17.81 -4.13
CA HIS A 2 -12.24 17.30 -5.50
C HIS A 2 -10.89 17.09 -6.21
N GLN A 3 -9.80 17.66 -5.68
CA GLN A 3 -8.44 17.52 -6.20
C GLN A 3 -7.45 17.38 -5.03
N PHE A 4 -6.48 16.49 -5.19
CA PHE A 4 -5.33 16.32 -4.31
C PHE A 4 -4.16 15.72 -5.10
N ASP A 5 -2.93 15.97 -4.64
CA ASP A 5 -1.72 15.42 -5.26
C ASP A 5 -1.39 14.05 -4.68
N LYS A 6 -0.92 13.14 -5.55
CA LYS A 6 -0.56 11.77 -5.17
C LYS A 6 0.66 11.30 -5.94
N VAL A 7 1.61 10.70 -5.22
CA VAL A 7 2.71 9.94 -5.81
C VAL A 7 2.31 8.46 -5.80
N GLU A 8 2.05 7.89 -6.98
CA GLU A 8 1.62 6.50 -7.13
C GLU A 8 2.81 5.57 -7.41
N LEU A 9 2.84 4.40 -6.75
CA LEU A 9 3.82 3.35 -7.01
C LEU A 9 3.14 2.18 -7.73
N VAL A 10 3.67 1.82 -8.91
CA VAL A 10 3.15 0.69 -9.70
C VAL A 10 4.27 -0.30 -9.97
N ARG A 11 4.02 -1.59 -9.75
CA ARG A 11 4.95 -2.68 -10.07
C ARG A 11 4.28 -3.75 -10.93
N LEU A 12 4.96 -4.13 -12.01
CA LEU A 12 4.60 -5.29 -12.81
C LEU A 12 5.38 -6.50 -12.30
N ALA A 13 4.69 -7.59 -12.00
CA ALA A 13 5.28 -8.78 -11.43
C ALA A 13 4.79 -10.05 -12.12
N LYS A 14 5.65 -11.08 -12.14
CA LYS A 14 5.18 -12.44 -12.44
C LYS A 14 4.19 -12.86 -11.36
N SER A 15 3.16 -13.62 -11.74
CA SER A 15 2.08 -14.06 -10.83
C SER A 15 2.61 -14.75 -9.56
N VAL A 16 3.62 -15.62 -9.70
CA VAL A 16 4.25 -16.35 -8.59
C VAL A 16 4.97 -15.44 -7.58
N LYS A 17 5.27 -14.19 -7.94
CA LYS A 17 5.95 -13.21 -7.07
C LYS A 17 5.04 -12.08 -6.60
N SER A 18 3.76 -12.06 -6.99
CA SER A 18 2.88 -10.92 -6.72
C SER A 18 2.76 -10.57 -5.23
N ARG A 19 2.70 -11.59 -4.35
CA ARG A 19 2.63 -11.41 -2.90
C ARG A 19 3.91 -10.81 -2.32
N GLU A 20 5.07 -11.32 -2.73
CA GLU A 20 6.37 -10.77 -2.33
C GLU A 20 6.51 -9.31 -2.77
N VAL A 21 6.07 -9.00 -3.99
CA VAL A 21 6.12 -7.64 -4.54
C VAL A 21 5.19 -6.68 -3.79
N LEU A 22 4.03 -7.16 -3.32
CA LEU A 22 3.14 -6.36 -2.46
C LEU A 22 3.81 -6.02 -1.13
N ASP A 23 4.50 -6.98 -0.51
CA ASP A 23 5.23 -6.73 0.74
C ASP A 23 6.39 -5.73 0.54
N ILE A 24 7.05 -5.76 -0.62
CA ILE A 24 8.08 -4.77 -0.99
C ILE A 24 7.45 -3.38 -1.14
N LEU A 25 6.30 -3.25 -1.82
CA LEU A 25 5.58 -1.97 -1.93
C LEU A 25 5.20 -1.40 -0.57
N CYS A 26 4.75 -2.25 0.36
CA CYS A 26 4.45 -1.82 1.72
C CYS A 26 5.70 -1.26 2.41
N LYS A 27 6.85 -1.93 2.27
CA LYS A 27 8.13 -1.47 2.84
C LYS A 27 8.62 -0.14 2.24
N ASP A 28 8.39 0.10 0.95
CA ASP A 28 8.73 1.37 0.30
C ASP A 28 7.96 2.54 0.94
N ILE A 29 6.66 2.34 1.22
CA ILE A 29 5.83 3.34 1.91
C ILE A 29 6.24 3.51 3.38
N GLU A 30 6.47 2.41 4.11
CA GLU A 30 6.97 2.47 5.49
C GLU A 30 8.28 3.25 5.61
N TYR A 31 9.21 3.03 4.66
CA TYR A 31 10.48 3.74 4.63
C TYR A 31 10.25 5.25 4.52
N LEU A 32 9.34 5.69 3.64
CA LEU A 32 8.98 7.10 3.48
C LEU A 32 8.37 7.68 4.76
N LEU A 33 7.39 7.00 5.36
CA LEU A 33 6.74 7.46 6.60
C LEU A 33 7.73 7.60 7.76
N LYS A 34 8.64 6.63 7.92
CA LYS A 34 9.73 6.70 8.91
C LYS A 34 10.67 7.88 8.65
N LYS A 35 11.01 8.15 7.38
CA LYS A 35 11.86 9.29 7.02
C LYS A 35 11.21 10.63 7.30
N LEU A 36 9.88 10.70 7.19
CA LEU A 36 9.09 11.88 7.54
C LEU A 36 8.80 11.97 9.05
N ASN A 37 9.24 11.00 9.86
CA ASN A 37 8.97 10.90 11.29
C ASN A 37 7.47 10.94 11.63
N LEU A 38 6.66 10.26 10.82
CA LEU A 38 5.23 10.12 11.03
C LEU A 38 4.95 8.81 11.76
N THR A 39 4.17 8.86 12.85
CA THR A 39 3.62 7.66 13.47
C THR A 39 2.53 7.12 12.56
N TYR A 40 2.50 5.80 12.35
CA TYR A 40 1.50 5.19 11.48
C TYR A 40 1.14 3.79 11.97
N ARG A 41 0.01 3.26 11.48
CA ARG A 41 -0.35 1.84 11.56
C ARG A 41 -0.62 1.28 10.17
N ILE A 42 -0.36 -0.01 10.00
CA ILE A 42 -0.66 -0.75 8.78
C ILE A 42 -1.84 -1.67 9.08
N ASN A 43 -2.92 -1.52 8.34
CA ASN A 43 -4.12 -2.33 8.49
C ASN A 43 -4.27 -3.26 7.27
N LEU A 44 -4.45 -4.55 7.50
CA LEU A 44 -4.88 -5.47 6.46
C LEU A 44 -6.40 -5.38 6.35
N LEU A 45 -6.91 -4.99 5.18
CA LEU A 45 -8.34 -4.83 5.00
C LEU A 45 -9.04 -6.18 4.90
N ASP A 46 -10.25 -6.25 5.48
CA ASP A 46 -11.15 -7.37 5.33
C ASP A 46 -11.64 -7.47 3.88
N VAL A 47 -12.02 -8.68 3.46
CA VAL A 47 -12.45 -8.94 2.07
C VAL A 47 -13.66 -8.09 1.65
N ALA A 48 -14.49 -7.67 2.61
CA ALA A 48 -15.62 -6.79 2.35
C ALA A 48 -15.23 -5.33 2.04
N ASP A 49 -14.01 -4.92 2.43
CA ASP A 49 -13.56 -3.52 2.39
C ASP A 49 -12.48 -3.26 1.33
N ILE A 50 -11.97 -4.30 0.65
CA ILE A 50 -10.98 -4.13 -0.42
C ILE A 50 -11.62 -3.55 -1.70
N GLY A 51 -10.82 -2.80 -2.48
CA GLY A 51 -11.27 -2.24 -3.75
C GLY A 51 -11.62 -3.31 -4.80
N PHE A 52 -12.47 -2.95 -5.77
CA PHE A 52 -13.04 -3.86 -6.79
C PHE A 52 -12.01 -4.72 -7.54
N VAL A 53 -10.80 -4.22 -7.76
CA VAL A 53 -9.72 -4.90 -8.49
C VAL A 53 -8.69 -5.59 -7.58
N SER A 54 -8.85 -5.47 -6.26
CA SER A 54 -7.89 -5.93 -5.28
C SER A 54 -8.15 -7.38 -4.86
N PHE A 55 -7.09 -8.18 -4.75
CA PHE A 55 -7.15 -9.49 -4.08
C PHE A 55 -6.69 -9.41 -2.61
N LYS A 56 -5.80 -8.47 -2.30
CA LYS A 56 -5.27 -8.20 -0.97
C LYS A 56 -4.83 -6.73 -0.93
N GLN A 57 -5.18 -6.01 0.13
CA GLN A 57 -4.88 -4.60 0.27
C GLN A 57 -4.47 -4.26 1.69
N PHE A 58 -3.49 -3.37 1.82
CA PHE A 58 -3.05 -2.81 3.09
C PHE A 58 -3.25 -1.31 3.05
N ASP A 59 -3.84 -0.78 4.11
CA ASP A 59 -4.01 0.66 4.30
C ASP A 59 -3.00 1.17 5.33
N PHE A 60 -2.41 2.32 5.02
CA PHE A 60 -1.50 3.03 5.89
C PHE A 60 -2.24 4.21 6.49
N GLU A 61 -2.38 4.21 7.80
CA GLU A 61 -3.08 5.27 8.53
C GLU A 61 -2.05 6.07 9.33
N VAL A 62 -2.05 7.39 9.12
CA VAL A 62 -1.14 8.38 9.73
C VAL A 62 -1.92 9.30 10.65
#